data_AF-A0A936EPE3-F1
#
_entry.id   AF-A0A936EPE3-F1
#
_cell.length_a   1.000
_cell.length_b   1.000
_cell.length_c   1.000
_cell.angle_alpha   90.00
_cell.angle_beta   90.00
_cell.angle_gamma   90.00
#
_symmetry.space_group_name_H-M   'P 1'
#
loop_
_entity.id
_entity.type
_entity.pdbx_description
1 polymer ?
#
loop_
_entity_poly.entity_id
_entity_poly.type
_entity_poly.pdbx_seq_one_letter_code
_entity_poly.pdbx_strand_id
1 'polypeptide(L)'
;MKKLIITMAVVTSMLGYLLSSCYKNKEDITALPTTSFRSDVVPIMVAGGCGCHNNGIGTRAVQFSHADTIFYDAILGRVGLLDAWVNGGTHPGEGSIFFTPNQANIIKKWIAEGAKDDGGGCTVTGVVTYTAKVLPLYTTSCKGSTCHGGIASNIDYSKMVAKKDVLTAMMNSNGSSGHPGPALSLSSCTVKLINEWIAQGTPQ
;
A
#
# COMPACT_ATOMS: atom_id res chain seq x y z
N MET A 1 48.50 12.47 38.58
CA MET A 1 47.42 11.69 39.24
C MET A 1 46.05 12.39 39.18
N LYS A 2 45.85 13.61 39.69
CA LYS A 2 44.54 14.30 39.67
C LYS A 2 43.86 14.39 38.30
N LYS A 3 44.60 14.73 37.23
CA LYS A 3 44.03 14.81 35.87
C LYS A 3 43.52 13.45 35.38
N LEU A 4 44.27 12.37 35.61
CA LEU A 4 43.92 11.01 35.18
C LEU A 4 42.62 10.51 35.85
N ILE A 5 42.44 10.82 37.13
CA ILE A 5 41.26 10.45 37.92
C ILE A 5 40.01 11.20 37.40
N ILE A 6 40.15 12.49 37.10
CA ILE A 6 39.06 13.30 36.55
C ILE A 6 38.66 12.79 35.17
N THR A 7 39.63 12.45 34.30
CA THR A 7 39.33 11.93 32.97
C THR A 7 38.63 10.57 33.03
N MET A 8 39.08 9.66 33.91
CA MET A 8 38.39 8.36 34.08
C MET A 8 36.96 8.53 34.62
N ALA A 9 36.74 9.45 35.56
CA ALA A 9 35.41 9.73 36.11
C ALA A 9 34.46 10.29 35.04
N VAL A 10 34.92 11.20 34.17
CA VAL A 10 34.10 11.75 33.08
C VAL A 10 33.76 10.67 32.05
N VAL A 11 34.72 9.82 31.68
CA VAL A 11 34.49 8.73 30.71
C VAL A 11 33.50 7.69 31.26
N THR A 12 33.65 7.28 32.52
CA THR A 12 32.69 6.35 33.15
C THR A 12 31.31 6.96 33.32
N SER A 13 31.22 8.25 33.63
CA SER A 13 29.93 8.96 33.72
C SER A 13 29.23 9.03 32.35
N MET A 14 29.95 9.41 31.29
CA MET A 14 29.39 9.45 29.93
C MET A 14 28.97 8.05 29.47
N LEU A 15 29.75 7.02 29.76
CA LEU A 15 29.41 5.64 29.41
C LEU A 15 28.17 5.15 30.18
N GLY A 16 28.04 5.49 31.47
CA GLY A 16 26.85 5.20 32.26
C GLY A 16 25.59 5.90 31.72
N TYR A 17 25.70 7.17 31.34
CA TYR A 17 24.60 7.91 30.71
C TYR A 17 24.21 7.31 29.35
N LEU A 18 25.17 7.04 28.46
CA LEU A 18 24.90 6.44 27.15
C LEU A 18 24.26 5.05 27.25
N LEU A 19 24.74 4.21 28.18
CA LEU A 19 24.19 2.88 28.41
C LEU A 19 22.77 2.95 29.02
N SER A 20 22.51 3.89 29.92
CA SER A 20 21.18 4.07 30.53
C SER A 20 20.12 4.61 29.55
N SER A 21 20.52 5.50 28.63
CA SER A 21 19.65 6.04 27.59
C SER A 21 19.27 5.00 26.54
N CYS A 22 20.10 3.98 26.31
CA CYS A 22 19.75 2.86 25.42
C CYS A 22 18.91 1.78 26.11
N TYR A 23 18.97 1.66 27.44
CA TYR A 23 18.30 0.58 28.19
C TYR A 23 16.85 0.90 28.61
N LYS A 24 16.45 2.17 28.67
CA LYS A 24 15.09 2.58 29.06
C LYS A 24 14.04 2.57 27.94
N ASN A 25 14.45 2.37 26.69
CA ASN A 25 13.55 2.32 25.54
C ASN A 25 12.46 1.24 25.63
N LYS A 26 12.65 0.22 26.47
CA LYS A 26 11.68 -0.87 26.67
C LYS A 26 10.49 -0.46 27.56
N GLU A 27 10.65 0.54 28.42
CA GLU A 27 9.60 1.02 29.33
C GLU A 27 8.79 2.18 28.72
N ASP A 28 9.40 2.97 27.83
CA ASP A 28 8.76 4.14 27.19
C ASP A 28 8.02 3.81 25.88
N ILE A 29 8.27 2.64 25.27
CA ILE A 29 7.59 2.18 24.06
C ILE A 29 6.46 1.23 24.45
N THR A 30 5.28 1.80 24.71
CA THR A 30 4.06 1.04 25.05
C THR A 30 3.51 0.25 23.86
N ALA A 31 3.88 0.62 22.62
CA ALA A 31 3.62 -0.12 21.40
C ALA A 31 4.70 0.18 20.36
N LEU A 32 5.12 -0.85 19.61
CA LEU A 32 6.00 -0.64 18.46
C LEU A 32 5.27 0.23 17.42
N PRO A 33 5.97 1.16 16.73
CA PRO A 33 5.35 1.95 15.67
C PRO A 33 4.82 1.02 14.57
N THR A 34 3.61 1.32 14.12
CA THR A 34 2.97 0.66 12.97
C THR A 34 3.74 0.97 11.70
N THR A 35 3.76 0.02 10.78
CA THR A 35 4.38 0.19 9.46
C THR A 35 3.54 1.12 8.61
N SER A 36 4.15 2.20 8.11
CA SER A 36 3.52 3.18 7.23
C SER A 36 3.46 2.66 5.81
N PHE A 37 2.27 2.65 5.20
CA PHE A 37 2.16 2.35 3.78
C PHE A 37 2.90 3.41 2.96
N ARG A 38 2.68 4.69 3.27
CA ARG A 38 3.23 5.82 2.51
C ARG A 38 4.75 5.97 2.67
N SER A 39 5.27 5.73 3.87
CA SER A 39 6.69 6.00 4.18
C SER A 39 7.57 4.75 4.11
N ASP A 40 7.03 3.56 4.38
CA ASP A 40 7.84 2.33 4.43
C ASP A 40 7.61 1.43 3.21
N VAL A 41 6.35 1.25 2.77
CA VAL A 41 6.02 0.32 1.68
C VAL A 41 6.17 0.96 0.32
N VAL A 42 5.61 2.16 0.12
CA VAL A 42 5.64 2.86 -1.18
C VAL A 42 7.05 3.02 -1.73
N PRO A 43 8.09 3.45 -0.96
CA PRO A 43 9.45 3.53 -1.47
C PRO A 43 10.01 2.21 -1.99
N ILE A 44 9.60 1.07 -1.44
CA ILE A 44 9.99 -0.26 -1.93
C ILE A 44 9.36 -0.54 -3.29
N MET A 45 8.11 -0.11 -3.49
CA MET A 45 7.35 -0.35 -4.72
C MET A 45 7.71 0.61 -5.85
N VAL A 46 8.06 1.87 -5.53
CA VAL A 46 8.45 2.88 -6.52
C VAL A 46 9.95 2.89 -6.82
N ALA A 47 10.74 2.09 -6.09
CA ALA A 47 12.17 1.92 -6.31
C ALA A 47 12.57 0.43 -6.37
N GLY A 48 13.87 0.16 -6.30
CA GLY A 48 14.41 -1.19 -6.14
C GLY A 48 13.97 -2.18 -7.22
N GLY A 49 13.57 -3.39 -6.79
CA GLY A 49 13.20 -4.51 -7.65
C GLY A 49 11.92 -4.30 -8.47
N CYS A 50 11.17 -3.23 -8.22
CA CYS A 50 9.93 -2.92 -8.94
C CYS A 50 10.13 -1.89 -10.08
N GLY A 51 11.36 -1.50 -10.42
CA GLY A 51 11.66 -0.45 -11.41
C GLY A 51 10.96 -0.59 -12.78
N CYS A 52 10.71 -1.81 -13.26
CA CYS A 52 9.96 -2.06 -14.50
C CYS A 52 8.49 -1.57 -14.45
N HIS A 53 7.95 -1.35 -13.25
CA HIS A 53 6.61 -0.85 -12.98
C HIS A 53 6.58 0.68 -12.80
N ASN A 54 7.70 1.38 -12.99
CA ASN A 54 7.85 2.81 -12.63
C ASN A 54 8.33 3.70 -13.78
N ASN A 55 8.43 3.16 -15.00
CA ASN A 55 9.04 3.85 -16.15
C ASN A 55 8.04 4.28 -17.24
N GLY A 56 6.74 3.98 -17.11
CA GLY A 56 5.73 4.31 -18.12
C GLY A 56 5.85 3.54 -19.44
N ILE A 57 6.77 2.57 -19.55
CA ILE A 57 7.08 1.86 -20.81
C ILE A 57 6.30 0.53 -20.94
N GLY A 58 5.67 0.05 -19.87
CA GLY A 58 5.01 -1.26 -19.87
C GLY A 58 3.58 -1.23 -20.38
N THR A 59 3.33 -1.65 -21.64
CA THR A 59 1.97 -2.04 -22.08
C THR A 59 1.42 -3.26 -21.34
N ARG A 60 2.30 -4.02 -20.66
CA ARG A 60 1.96 -5.26 -19.93
C ARG A 60 2.20 -5.21 -18.42
N ALA A 61 2.84 -4.17 -17.88
CA ALA A 61 3.14 -4.04 -16.46
C ALA A 61 2.25 -2.97 -15.80
N VAL A 62 1.60 -3.31 -14.69
CA VAL A 62 0.91 -2.32 -13.85
C VAL A 62 1.91 -1.25 -13.42
N GLN A 63 1.52 0.02 -13.51
CA GLN A 63 2.38 1.11 -13.07
C GLN A 63 2.13 1.41 -11.59
N PHE A 64 3.19 1.44 -10.78
CA PHE A 64 3.12 1.93 -9.40
C PHE A 64 3.47 3.40 -9.30
N SER A 65 4.25 3.92 -10.25
CA SER A 65 4.51 5.34 -10.41
C SER A 65 4.78 5.71 -11.87
N HIS A 66 4.61 7.00 -12.19
CA HIS A 66 5.05 7.59 -13.44
C HIS A 66 5.36 9.07 -13.21
N ALA A 67 6.58 9.50 -13.56
CA ALA A 67 7.11 10.82 -13.18
C ALA A 67 6.89 11.07 -11.68
N ASP A 68 6.28 12.20 -11.32
CA ASP A 68 6.02 12.58 -9.92
C ASP A 68 4.72 11.98 -9.34
N THR A 69 4.02 11.13 -10.11
CA THR A 69 2.75 10.54 -9.71
C THR A 69 2.94 9.13 -9.18
N ILE A 70 2.46 8.86 -7.96
CA ILE A 70 2.38 7.53 -7.38
C ILE A 70 0.94 7.03 -7.44
N PHE A 71 0.74 5.83 -7.98
CA PHE A 71 -0.56 5.19 -8.08
C PHE A 71 -0.79 4.30 -6.85
N TYR A 72 -1.10 4.92 -5.72
CA TYR A 72 -1.25 4.22 -4.44
C TYR A 72 -2.22 3.04 -4.49
N ASP A 73 -3.40 3.22 -5.10
CA ASP A 73 -4.39 2.14 -5.24
C ASP A 73 -3.95 1.04 -6.20
N ALA A 74 -3.00 1.31 -7.10
CA ALA A 74 -2.37 0.27 -7.90
C ALA A 74 -1.40 -0.58 -7.07
N ILE A 75 -0.96 -0.15 -5.90
CA ILE A 75 -0.20 -0.98 -4.94
C ILE A 75 -1.18 -1.67 -3.97
N LEU A 76 -2.09 -0.90 -3.35
CA LEU A 76 -3.07 -1.39 -2.38
C LEU A 76 -3.98 -2.49 -2.97
N GLY A 77 -4.37 -2.34 -4.25
CA GLY A 77 -5.15 -3.32 -4.99
C GLY A 77 -4.43 -4.65 -5.27
N ARG A 78 -3.19 -4.84 -4.80
CA ARG A 78 -2.40 -6.07 -4.97
C ARG A 78 -1.85 -6.62 -3.65
N VAL A 79 -2.44 -6.26 -2.51
CA VAL A 79 -2.05 -6.82 -1.20
C VAL A 79 -1.97 -8.34 -1.22
N GLY A 80 -2.96 -9.04 -1.78
CA GLY A 80 -2.93 -10.50 -1.88
C GLY A 80 -1.77 -11.06 -2.74
N LEU A 81 -1.32 -10.32 -3.77
CA LEU A 81 -0.15 -10.72 -4.57
C LEU A 81 1.15 -10.42 -3.82
N LEU A 82 1.23 -9.26 -3.17
CA LEU A 82 2.39 -8.89 -2.35
C LEU A 82 2.62 -9.91 -1.24
N ASP A 83 1.56 -10.39 -0.59
CA ASP A 83 1.61 -11.44 0.41
C ASP A 83 2.20 -12.74 -0.15
N ALA A 84 1.76 -13.17 -1.34
CA ALA A 84 2.33 -14.34 -2.00
C ALA A 84 3.82 -14.14 -2.31
N TRP A 85 4.23 -12.99 -2.81
CA TRP A 85 5.60 -12.71 -3.23
C TRP A 85 6.59 -12.67 -2.07
N VAL A 86 6.25 -12.02 -0.97
CA VAL A 86 7.11 -11.98 0.22
C VAL A 86 7.26 -13.35 0.89
N ASN A 87 6.41 -14.31 0.53
CA ASN A 87 6.45 -15.70 0.98
C ASN A 87 7.00 -16.68 -0.07
N GLY A 88 7.70 -16.18 -1.09
CA GLY A 88 8.41 -17.01 -2.07
C GLY A 88 7.60 -17.37 -3.32
N GLY A 89 6.46 -16.71 -3.54
CA GLY A 89 5.69 -16.82 -4.78
C GLY A 89 6.40 -16.20 -6.00
N THR A 90 5.82 -16.42 -7.17
CA THR A 90 6.40 -16.02 -8.46
C THR A 90 5.88 -14.66 -8.94
N HIS A 91 6.72 -13.87 -9.61
CA HIS A 91 6.28 -12.65 -10.31
C HIS A 91 5.42 -13.01 -11.53
N PRO A 92 4.27 -12.34 -11.77
CA PRO A 92 3.42 -12.63 -12.92
C PRO A 92 4.07 -12.41 -14.30
N GLY A 93 5.13 -11.59 -14.37
CA GLY A 93 5.91 -11.31 -15.58
C GLY A 93 7.11 -12.25 -15.77
N GLU A 94 7.10 -13.39 -15.10
CA GLU A 94 8.18 -14.41 -15.03
C GLU A 94 9.35 -14.03 -14.11
N GLY A 95 9.96 -15.04 -13.49
CA GLY A 95 11.09 -14.89 -12.55
C GLY A 95 10.70 -14.68 -11.09
N SER A 96 11.72 -14.63 -10.23
CA SER A 96 11.57 -14.32 -8.81
C SER A 96 11.56 -12.80 -8.60
N ILE A 97 10.64 -12.31 -7.77
CA ILE A 97 10.74 -10.95 -7.25
C ILE A 97 11.83 -10.95 -6.21
N PHE A 98 12.84 -10.09 -6.39
CA PHE A 98 13.82 -9.88 -5.35
C PHE A 98 13.42 -8.71 -4.46
N PHE A 99 12.73 -9.01 -3.36
CA PHE A 99 12.79 -8.16 -2.18
C PHE A 99 13.98 -8.58 -1.33
N THR A 100 14.78 -7.61 -0.88
CA THR A 100 15.75 -7.89 0.19
C THR A 100 14.99 -8.42 1.42
N PRO A 101 15.64 -9.21 2.30
CA PRO A 101 14.98 -9.72 3.51
C PRO A 101 14.32 -8.63 4.34
N ASN A 102 14.94 -7.44 4.43
CA ASN A 102 14.36 -6.30 5.14
C ASN A 102 13.10 -5.75 4.45
N GLN A 103 13.12 -5.58 3.13
CA GLN A 103 11.95 -5.13 2.36
C GLN A 103 10.78 -6.11 2.49
N ALA A 104 11.06 -7.42 2.40
CA ALA A 104 10.04 -8.44 2.60
C ALA A 104 9.44 -8.39 4.02
N ASN A 105 10.25 -8.18 5.04
CA ASN A 105 9.77 -8.04 6.42
C ASN A 105 8.90 -6.80 6.63
N ILE A 106 9.24 -5.66 6.03
CA ILE A 106 8.43 -4.44 6.08
C ILE A 106 7.06 -4.70 5.47
N ILE A 107 7.01 -5.29 4.26
CA ILE A 107 5.75 -5.59 3.57
C ILE A 107 4.93 -6.61 4.38
N LYS A 108 5.55 -7.68 4.90
CA LYS A 108 4.88 -8.68 5.75
C LYS A 108 4.26 -8.04 6.99
N LYS A 109 5.00 -7.18 7.68
CA LYS A 109 4.52 -6.49 8.88
C LYS A 109 3.33 -5.58 8.55
N TRP A 110 3.44 -4.78 7.49
CA TRP A 110 2.33 -3.94 7.02
C TRP A 110 1.08 -4.75 6.67
N ILE A 111 1.22 -5.89 5.98
CA ILE A 111 0.09 -6.78 5.65
C ILE A 111 -0.54 -7.36 6.93
N ALA A 112 0.28 -7.82 7.88
CA ALA A 112 -0.19 -8.33 9.17
C ALA A 112 -0.92 -7.27 10.01
N GLU A 113 -0.57 -5.98 9.83
CA GLU A 113 -1.24 -4.83 10.45
C GLU A 113 -2.52 -4.39 9.70
N GLY A 114 -2.94 -5.16 8.69
CA GLY A 114 -4.17 -4.97 7.92
C GLY A 114 -3.99 -4.20 6.61
N ALA A 115 -2.75 -4.03 6.14
CA ALA A 115 -2.40 -3.40 4.87
C ALA A 115 -3.05 -2.01 4.66
N LYS A 116 -3.16 -1.23 5.73
CA LYS A 116 -3.89 0.04 5.72
C LYS A 116 -3.09 1.11 4.99
N ASP A 117 -3.81 1.96 4.29
CA ASP A 117 -3.29 3.23 3.78
C ASP A 117 -3.35 4.30 4.89
N ASP A 118 -2.19 4.81 5.29
CA ASP A 118 -2.05 5.89 6.28
C ASP A 118 -1.99 7.29 5.64
N GLY A 119 -2.27 7.39 4.35
CA GLY A 119 -2.46 8.67 3.67
C GLY A 119 -3.68 9.44 4.20
N GLY A 120 -3.62 10.77 4.07
CA GLY A 120 -4.78 11.62 4.35
C GLY A 120 -5.96 11.25 3.45
N GLY A 121 -7.14 11.11 4.05
CA GLY A 121 -8.35 10.90 3.26
C GLY A 121 -8.67 12.11 2.39
N CYS A 122 -9.30 11.88 1.24
CA CYS A 122 -9.78 12.99 0.42
C CYS A 122 -11.25 13.30 0.66
N THR A 123 -11.59 14.52 0.25
CA THR A 123 -12.96 15.00 0.11
C THR A 123 -13.39 14.77 -1.32
N VAL A 124 -14.54 14.13 -1.50
CA VAL A 124 -15.20 14.00 -2.80
C VAL A 124 -16.26 15.10 -2.87
N THR A 125 -16.17 15.97 -3.88
CA THR A 125 -17.10 17.10 -4.06
C THR A 125 -17.70 17.05 -5.45
N GLY A 126 -18.98 17.40 -5.56
CA GLY A 126 -19.69 17.49 -6.82
C GLY A 126 -20.14 16.15 -7.38
N VAL A 127 -20.55 16.16 -8.65
CA VAL A 127 -21.04 14.96 -9.33
C VAL A 127 -19.88 14.03 -9.65
N VAL A 128 -19.98 12.78 -9.20
CA VAL A 128 -19.03 11.71 -9.53
C VAL A 128 -19.66 10.91 -10.65
N THR A 129 -19.13 10.99 -11.87
CA THR A 129 -19.61 10.15 -12.99
C THR A 129 -18.67 8.98 -13.25
N TYR A 130 -19.20 7.93 -13.87
CA TYR A 130 -18.40 6.77 -14.24
C TYR A 130 -17.25 7.17 -15.15
N THR A 131 -17.53 7.87 -16.24
CA THR A 131 -16.55 8.27 -17.25
C THR A 131 -15.47 9.19 -16.70
N ALA A 132 -15.82 10.15 -15.84
CA ALA A 132 -14.87 11.15 -15.37
C ALA A 132 -14.03 10.70 -14.17
N LYS A 133 -14.57 9.83 -13.31
CA LYS A 133 -13.96 9.55 -11.99
C LYS A 133 -13.76 8.07 -11.71
N VAL A 134 -14.73 7.21 -12.04
CA VAL A 134 -14.65 5.77 -11.74
C VAL A 134 -13.80 5.02 -12.78
N LEU A 135 -13.99 5.32 -14.06
CA LEU A 135 -13.31 4.64 -15.16
C LEU A 135 -11.78 4.86 -15.13
N PRO A 136 -11.26 6.08 -14.86
CA PRO A 136 -9.81 6.26 -14.70
C PRO A 136 -9.25 5.40 -13.56
N LEU A 137 -9.88 5.42 -12.39
CA LEU A 137 -9.50 4.61 -11.23
C LEU A 137 -9.55 3.10 -11.55
N TYR A 138 -10.65 2.65 -12.18
CA TYR A 138 -10.79 1.27 -12.63
C TYR A 138 -9.65 0.89 -13.58
N THR A 139 -9.35 1.74 -14.55
CA THR A 139 -8.33 1.47 -15.57
C THR A 139 -6.95 1.33 -14.94
N THR A 140 -6.57 2.22 -14.02
CA THR A 140 -5.23 2.23 -13.40
C THR A 140 -5.07 1.16 -12.32
N SER A 141 -6.08 0.98 -11.46
CA SER A 141 -5.92 0.25 -10.20
C SER A 141 -6.58 -1.14 -10.23
N CYS A 142 -7.77 -1.26 -10.83
CA CYS A 142 -8.56 -2.50 -10.75
C CYS A 142 -8.40 -3.39 -11.98
N LYS A 143 -8.49 -2.79 -13.17
CA LYS A 143 -8.17 -3.41 -14.45
C LYS A 143 -6.68 -3.72 -14.47
N GLY A 144 -5.85 -2.68 -14.42
CA GLY A 144 -4.43 -2.80 -14.67
C GLY A 144 -4.16 -3.58 -15.97
N SER A 145 -2.96 -4.11 -16.12
CA SER A 145 -2.63 -5.01 -17.23
C SER A 145 -2.98 -6.48 -16.96
N THR A 146 -3.40 -6.85 -15.74
CA THR A 146 -3.42 -8.26 -15.30
C THR A 146 -4.67 -8.72 -14.55
N CYS A 147 -5.44 -7.85 -13.88
CA CYS A 147 -6.60 -8.28 -13.09
C CYS A 147 -7.86 -8.35 -13.96
N HIS A 148 -8.71 -7.32 -13.94
CA HIS A 148 -9.88 -7.29 -14.81
C HIS A 148 -9.46 -6.96 -16.25
N GLY A 149 -9.88 -7.77 -17.24
CA GLY A 149 -9.35 -7.70 -18.61
C GLY A 149 -8.07 -8.50 -18.84
N GLY A 150 -7.62 -9.26 -17.83
CA GLY A 150 -6.55 -10.25 -17.90
C GLY A 150 -7.01 -11.56 -17.27
N ILE A 151 -6.66 -11.79 -16.00
CA ILE A 151 -7.06 -12.97 -15.20
C ILE A 151 -8.58 -13.05 -15.03
N ALA A 152 -9.23 -11.91 -14.78
CA ALA A 152 -10.66 -11.78 -14.62
C ALA A 152 -11.28 -11.05 -15.81
N SER A 153 -12.60 -11.18 -15.99
CA SER A 153 -13.30 -10.45 -17.06
C SER A 153 -13.20 -8.94 -16.91
N ASN A 154 -13.15 -8.23 -18.04
CA ASN A 154 -13.27 -6.76 -18.06
C ASN A 154 -14.66 -6.34 -17.58
N ILE A 155 -14.70 -5.33 -16.72
CA ILE A 155 -15.89 -4.80 -16.07
C ILE A 155 -16.13 -3.39 -16.63
N ASP A 156 -17.11 -3.28 -17.50
CA ASP A 156 -17.61 -2.00 -18.01
C ASP A 156 -18.65 -1.39 -17.05
N TYR A 157 -19.17 -0.21 -17.40
CA TYR A 157 -20.20 0.50 -16.64
C TYR A 157 -21.39 -0.40 -16.29
N SER A 158 -21.98 -1.07 -17.27
CA SER A 158 -23.17 -1.90 -17.07
C SER A 158 -22.91 -3.05 -16.10
N LYS A 159 -21.72 -3.68 -16.19
CA LYS A 159 -21.32 -4.74 -15.26
C LYS A 159 -21.04 -4.22 -13.85
N MET A 160 -20.44 -3.03 -13.70
CA MET A 160 -20.27 -2.40 -12.38
C MET A 160 -21.62 -2.10 -11.73
N VAL A 161 -22.54 -1.50 -12.50
CA VAL A 161 -23.91 -1.19 -12.06
C VAL A 161 -24.69 -2.45 -11.67
N ALA A 162 -24.51 -3.55 -12.42
CA ALA A 162 -25.14 -4.83 -12.09
C ALA A 162 -24.56 -5.52 -10.85
N LYS A 163 -23.41 -5.05 -10.33
CA LYS A 163 -22.70 -5.61 -9.18
C LYS A 163 -22.48 -4.57 -8.06
N LYS A 164 -23.37 -3.59 -7.94
CA LYS A 164 -23.30 -2.57 -6.87
C LYS A 164 -23.20 -3.17 -5.47
N ASP A 165 -23.92 -4.24 -5.18
CA ASP A 165 -23.87 -4.87 -3.85
C ASP A 165 -22.47 -5.41 -3.52
N VAL A 166 -21.77 -5.95 -4.52
CA VAL A 166 -20.38 -6.41 -4.40
C VAL A 166 -19.45 -5.22 -4.19
N LEU A 167 -19.64 -4.14 -4.96
CA LEU A 167 -18.85 -2.91 -4.80
C LEU A 167 -19.06 -2.31 -3.42
N THR A 168 -20.30 -2.19 -2.94
CA THR A 168 -20.63 -1.67 -1.60
C THR A 168 -20.00 -2.52 -0.50
N ALA A 169 -20.12 -3.85 -0.58
CA ALA A 169 -19.48 -4.75 0.38
C ALA A 169 -17.96 -4.58 0.40
N MET A 170 -17.34 -4.45 -0.79
CA MET A 170 -15.91 -4.21 -0.95
C MET A 170 -15.49 -2.85 -0.39
N MET A 171 -16.25 -1.79 -0.65
CA MET A 171 -15.95 -0.45 -0.13
C MET A 171 -16.08 -0.38 1.39
N ASN A 172 -17.10 -1.03 1.96
CA ASN A 172 -17.34 -1.04 3.41
C ASN A 172 -16.25 -1.78 4.20
N SER A 173 -15.54 -2.70 3.55
CA SER A 173 -14.43 -3.46 4.13
C SER A 173 -13.06 -2.90 3.77
N ASN A 174 -13.01 -1.78 3.03
CA ASN A 174 -11.80 -1.25 2.39
C ASN A 174 -11.07 -2.31 1.52
N GLY A 175 -11.81 -3.25 0.95
CA GLY A 175 -11.30 -4.30 0.08
C GLY A 175 -10.85 -5.59 0.78
N SER A 176 -10.81 -5.60 2.11
CA SER A 176 -10.41 -6.80 2.88
C SER A 176 -11.39 -7.97 2.70
N SER A 177 -12.64 -7.69 2.29
CA SER A 177 -13.65 -8.67 1.93
C SER A 177 -14.58 -8.14 0.83
N GLY A 178 -15.50 -8.97 0.32
CA GLY A 178 -16.47 -8.58 -0.71
C GLY A 178 -15.93 -8.61 -2.14
N HIS A 179 -14.62 -8.42 -2.35
CA HIS A 179 -13.99 -8.72 -3.63
C HIS A 179 -14.05 -10.24 -3.93
N PRO A 180 -14.53 -10.69 -5.11
CA PRO A 180 -14.61 -12.12 -5.42
C PRO A 180 -13.25 -12.81 -5.58
N GLY A 181 -12.18 -12.04 -5.82
CA GLY A 181 -10.81 -12.55 -5.87
C GLY A 181 -10.12 -12.48 -4.50
N PRO A 182 -8.78 -12.48 -4.48
CA PRO A 182 -8.02 -12.29 -3.24
C PRO A 182 -8.38 -10.97 -2.57
N ALA A 183 -8.20 -10.93 -1.24
CA ALA A 183 -8.33 -9.70 -0.46
C ALA A 183 -7.39 -8.62 -1.03
N LEU A 184 -7.87 -7.39 -0.99
CA LEU A 184 -7.14 -6.21 -1.43
C LEU A 184 -7.22 -5.12 -0.36
N SER A 185 -6.47 -4.05 -0.53
CA SER A 185 -6.64 -2.83 0.25
C SER A 185 -7.04 -1.71 -0.69
N LEU A 186 -7.74 -0.71 -0.16
CA LEU A 186 -8.17 0.48 -0.89
C LEU A 186 -7.87 1.72 -0.07
N SER A 187 -7.45 2.77 -0.75
CA SER A 187 -7.35 4.08 -0.12
C SER A 187 -8.74 4.56 0.29
N SER A 188 -8.81 5.34 1.36
CA SER A 188 -10.05 5.99 1.78
C SER A 188 -10.64 6.87 0.68
N CYS A 189 -9.80 7.37 -0.24
CA CYS A 189 -10.23 8.10 -1.42
C CYS A 189 -11.03 7.27 -2.40
N THR A 190 -10.50 6.10 -2.75
CA THR A 190 -11.20 5.18 -3.65
C THR A 190 -12.52 4.74 -3.04
N VAL A 191 -12.50 4.39 -1.74
CA VAL A 191 -13.71 4.00 -1.00
C VAL A 191 -14.78 5.10 -1.06
N LYS A 192 -14.42 6.34 -0.73
CA LYS A 192 -15.37 7.47 -0.76
C LYS A 192 -15.88 7.76 -2.17
N LEU A 193 -15.00 7.77 -3.16
CA LEU A 193 -15.36 8.08 -4.54
C LEU A 193 -16.38 7.09 -5.09
N ILE A 194 -16.16 5.79 -4.87
CA ILE A 194 -17.06 4.74 -5.36
C ILE A 194 -18.39 4.74 -4.58
N ASN A 195 -18.34 4.90 -3.26
CA ASN A 195 -19.57 5.02 -2.45
C ASN A 195 -20.41 6.23 -2.87
N GLU A 196 -19.76 7.37 -3.14
CA GLU A 196 -20.44 8.58 -3.60
C GLU A 196 -21.06 8.38 -5.00
N TRP A 197 -20.33 7.77 -5.94
CA TRP A 197 -20.88 7.41 -7.24
C TRP A 197 -22.13 6.51 -7.14
N ILE A 198 -22.10 5.52 -6.24
CA ILE A 198 -23.24 4.64 -5.97
C ILE A 198 -24.40 5.44 -5.35
N ALA A 199 -24.13 6.29 -4.36
CA ALA A 199 -25.12 7.11 -3.67
C ALA A 199 -25.81 8.12 -4.61
N GLN A 200 -25.09 8.65 -5.59
CA GLN A 200 -25.63 9.54 -6.62
C GLN A 200 -26.45 8.82 -7.72
N GLY A 201 -26.69 7.51 -7.56
CA GLY A 201 -27.46 6.74 -8.53
C GLY A 201 -26.64 6.25 -9.74
N THR A 202 -25.32 6.15 -9.59
CA THR A 202 -24.35 5.72 -10.61
C THR A 202 -24.47 6.47 -11.94
N PRO A 203 -24.33 7.80 -11.98
CA PRO A 203 -24.34 8.53 -13.23
C PRO A 203 -23.15 8.12 -14.11
N GLN A 204 -23.36 8.08 -15.43
CA GLN A 204 -22.36 7.64 -16.40
C GLN A 204 -21.39 8.74 -16.80
#